data_AF-A0CBG5-F1
#
_entry.id   AF-A0CBG5-F1
#
_cell.length_a   1.000
_cell.length_b   1.000
_cell.length_c   1.000
_cell.angle_alpha   90.00
_cell.angle_beta   90.00
_cell.angle_gamma   90.00
#
_symmetry.space_group_name_H-M   'P 1'
#
loop_
_entity.id
_entity.type
_entity.pdbx_description
1 polymer ?
#
loop_
_entity_poly.entity_id
_entity_poly.type
_entity_poly.pdbx_seq_one_letter_code
_entity_poly.pdbx_strand_id
1 'polypeptide(L)'
;MQFFTPKFSFVVHKTFKQKLLARKEKRRFRGLNIYVPEFTGEGSIHPWLDAKRIKLFTKFYEDHRNKHRFTFKLSPEDKKKLNEVMQNYAELHYLRMLQEKYWLDKHAEVMAVVQKEVNNLPYILKSELDRKLSEKEMEYYDRPHLDADSIYFEQRLRTLPEEEAINFELAQRLFRIAQDRLAQNE
;
A
#
# COMPACT_ATOMS: atom_id res chain seq x y z
N MET A 1 20.36 -61.12 28.24
CA MET A 1 19.28 -60.17 27.87
C MET A 1 19.74 -58.77 28.23
N GLN A 2 20.01 -57.91 27.25
CA GLN A 2 20.32 -56.49 27.50
C GLN A 2 19.01 -55.70 27.44
N PHE A 3 18.66 -55.03 28.54
CA PHE A 3 17.49 -54.16 28.60
C PHE A 3 17.82 -52.83 27.92
N PHE A 4 17.24 -52.60 26.74
CA PHE A 4 17.21 -51.27 26.13
C PHE A 4 16.21 -50.40 26.90
N THR A 5 16.71 -49.45 27.69
CA THR A 5 15.87 -48.35 28.17
C THR A 5 15.91 -47.22 27.13
N PRO A 6 14.77 -46.81 26.56
CA PRO A 6 14.75 -45.66 25.67
C PRO A 6 15.06 -44.41 26.50
N LYS A 7 16.16 -43.73 26.16
CA LYS A 7 16.45 -42.39 26.69
C LYS A 7 15.45 -41.42 26.08
N PHE A 8 14.34 -41.19 26.76
CA PHE A 8 13.47 -40.06 26.46
C PHE A 8 14.25 -38.77 26.74
N SER A 9 14.74 -38.14 25.69
CA SER A 9 15.25 -36.78 25.77
C SER A 9 14.04 -35.84 25.78
N PHE A 10 13.67 -35.36 26.97
CA PHE A 10 12.76 -34.22 27.08
C PHE A 10 13.50 -32.99 26.56
N VAL A 11 13.28 -32.63 25.29
CA VAL A 11 13.70 -31.34 24.77
C VAL A 11 12.85 -30.28 25.46
N VAL A 12 13.37 -29.72 26.55
CA VAL A 12 12.75 -28.58 27.22
C VAL A 12 12.85 -27.39 26.28
N HIS A 13 11.80 -27.10 25.54
CA HIS A 13 11.69 -25.84 24.79
C HIS A 13 11.69 -24.68 25.80
N LYS A 14 12.87 -24.08 26.02
CA LYS A 14 13.02 -22.85 26.81
C LYS A 14 12.07 -21.81 26.22
N THR A 15 11.07 -21.40 26.99
CA THR A 15 10.18 -20.31 26.58
C THR A 15 11.02 -19.05 26.40
N PHE A 16 11.07 -18.56 25.16
CA PHE A 16 11.88 -17.40 24.82
C PHE A 16 11.35 -16.19 25.60
N LYS A 17 12.19 -15.59 26.44
CA LYS A 17 11.84 -14.48 27.36
C LYS A 17 11.03 -13.38 26.68
N GLN A 18 11.32 -13.09 25.41
CA GLN A 18 10.59 -12.11 24.60
C GLN A 18 9.11 -12.46 24.40
N LYS A 19 8.76 -13.73 24.19
CA LYS A 19 7.35 -14.16 24.03
C LYS A 19 6.54 -13.95 25.31
N LEU A 20 7.17 -14.17 26.47
CA LEU A 20 6.55 -13.93 27.78
C LEU A 20 6.37 -12.43 28.04
N LEU A 21 7.39 -11.62 27.73
CA LEU A 21 7.34 -10.16 27.87
C LEU A 21 6.27 -9.55 26.97
N ALA A 22 6.25 -9.90 25.68
CA ALA A 22 5.24 -9.42 24.74
C ALA A 22 3.81 -9.77 25.19
N ARG A 23 3.58 -10.96 25.77
CA ARG A 23 2.27 -11.34 26.32
C ARG A 23 1.87 -10.48 27.53
N LYS A 24 2.82 -10.15 28.40
CA LYS A 24 2.60 -9.29 29.58
C LYS A 24 2.37 -7.84 29.17
N GLU A 25 3.17 -7.33 28.24
CA GLU A 25 3.04 -5.98 27.67
C GLU A 25 1.70 -5.81 26.98
N LYS A 26 1.32 -6.73 26.08
CA LYS A 26 0.00 -6.67 25.42
C LYS A 26 -1.14 -6.56 26.43
N ARG A 27 -1.10 -7.31 27.54
CA ARG A 27 -2.13 -7.22 28.60
C ARG A 27 -2.12 -5.88 29.32
N ARG A 28 -0.94 -5.33 29.63
CA ARG A 28 -0.78 -4.02 30.28
C ARG A 28 -1.29 -2.89 29.39
N PHE A 29 -1.02 -2.97 28.08
CA PHE A 29 -1.42 -1.94 27.11
C PHE A 29 -2.82 -2.15 26.52
N ARG A 30 -3.65 -3.10 26.98
CA ARG A 30 -5.02 -3.26 26.46
C ARG A 30 -5.91 -2.04 26.70
N GLY A 31 -5.70 -1.33 27.81
CA GLY A 31 -6.43 -0.11 28.17
C GLY A 31 -5.71 1.17 27.81
N LEU A 32 -4.52 1.09 27.19
CA LEU A 32 -3.72 2.24 26.80
C LEU A 32 -3.58 2.24 25.27
N ASN A 33 -3.91 3.35 24.64
CA ASN A 33 -3.67 3.49 23.22
C ASN A 33 -2.20 3.90 23.02
N ILE A 34 -1.38 2.97 22.53
CA ILE A 34 0.02 3.23 22.22
C ILE A 34 0.19 4.13 20.98
N TYR A 35 -0.87 4.38 20.21
CA TYR A 35 -0.87 5.26 19.03
C TYR A 35 -1.23 6.72 19.35
N VAL A 36 -1.13 7.09 20.62
CA VAL A 36 -1.26 8.50 21.00
C VAL A 36 0.11 9.16 20.72
N PRO A 37 0.15 10.35 20.06
CA PRO A 37 1.41 10.93 19.58
C PRO A 37 2.50 11.09 20.64
N GLU A 38 2.12 11.35 21.90
CA GLU A 38 3.07 11.49 23.01
C GLU A 38 3.82 10.18 23.35
N PHE A 39 3.28 9.01 22.97
CA PHE A 39 3.88 7.71 23.24
C PHE A 39 4.75 7.16 22.10
N THR A 40 4.45 7.53 20.85
CA THR A 40 5.10 6.98 19.65
C THR A 40 6.32 7.76 19.19
N GLY A 41 6.51 8.98 19.71
CA GLY A 41 7.56 9.88 19.22
C GLY A 41 7.24 10.46 17.84
N GLU A 42 5.95 10.56 17.50
CA GLU A 42 5.50 11.18 16.26
C GLU A 42 5.79 12.68 16.23
N GLY A 43 6.26 13.17 15.08
CA GLY A 43 6.40 14.61 14.85
C GLY A 43 5.05 15.30 14.64
N SER A 44 5.02 16.63 14.77
CA SER A 44 3.79 17.39 14.51
C SER A 44 3.27 17.19 13.08
N ILE A 45 1.95 17.20 12.92
CA ILE A 45 1.30 17.19 11.61
C ILE A 45 1.62 18.47 10.83
N HIS A 46 1.52 18.41 9.50
CA HIS A 46 1.70 19.58 8.64
C HIS A 46 0.69 20.69 9.01
N PRO A 47 1.08 21.98 9.11
CA PRO A 47 0.19 23.06 9.57
C PRO A 47 -1.10 23.24 8.75
N TRP A 48 -1.08 22.83 7.48
CA TRP A 48 -2.28 22.81 6.64
C TRP A 48 -3.36 21.84 7.18
N LEU A 49 -3.00 20.76 7.88
CA LEU A 49 -3.97 19.87 8.55
C LEU A 49 -4.36 20.43 9.92
N ASP A 50 -5.11 21.52 9.92
CA ASP A 50 -5.57 22.16 11.16
C ASP A 50 -6.70 21.36 11.85
N ALA A 51 -6.95 21.69 13.12
CA ALA A 51 -7.98 21.03 13.91
C ALA A 51 -9.39 21.16 13.31
N LYS A 52 -9.68 22.23 12.57
CA LYS A 52 -10.97 22.45 11.91
C LYS A 52 -11.17 21.48 10.74
N ARG A 53 -10.16 21.31 9.88
CA ARG A 53 -10.17 20.35 8.76
C ARG A 53 -10.26 18.92 9.26
N ILE A 54 -9.54 18.58 10.32
CA ILE A 54 -9.65 17.25 10.96
C ILE A 54 -11.08 17.02 11.45
N LYS A 55 -11.67 17.99 12.19
CA LYS A 55 -13.04 17.87 12.67
C LYS A 55 -14.06 17.73 11.54
N LEU A 56 -13.87 18.47 10.45
CA LEU A 56 -14.71 18.38 9.26
C LEU A 56 -14.64 16.97 8.65
N PHE A 57 -13.42 16.45 8.45
CA PHE A 57 -13.21 15.09 7.96
C PHE A 57 -13.84 14.04 8.88
N THR A 58 -13.63 14.14 10.19
CA THR A 58 -14.22 13.22 11.17
C THR A 58 -15.74 13.22 11.08
N LYS A 59 -16.36 14.40 10.97
CA LYS A 59 -17.82 14.50 10.82
C LYS A 59 -18.31 13.84 9.52
N PHE A 60 -17.66 14.12 8.38
CA PHE A 60 -18.01 13.47 7.12
C PHE A 60 -17.84 11.94 7.17
N TYR A 61 -16.79 11.48 7.84
CA TYR A 61 -16.52 10.06 8.04
C TYR A 61 -17.59 9.40 8.93
N GLU A 62 -17.99 10.04 10.02
CA GLU A 62 -19.07 9.57 10.90
C GLU A 62 -20.40 9.46 10.13
N ASP A 63 -20.75 10.49 9.37
CA ASP A 63 -21.95 10.48 8.53
C ASP A 63 -21.91 9.34 7.49
N HIS A 64 -20.76 9.10 6.86
CA HIS A 64 -20.59 8.00 5.91
C HIS A 64 -20.63 6.63 6.57
N ARG A 65 -19.99 6.47 7.73
CA ARG A 65 -19.98 5.22 8.50
C ARG A 65 -21.38 4.80 8.91
N ASN A 66 -22.28 5.75 9.14
CA ASN A 66 -23.66 5.50 9.51
C ASN A 66 -24.58 5.21 8.31
N LYS A 67 -24.09 5.30 7.07
CA LYS A 67 -24.84 4.87 5.88
C LYS A 67 -24.88 3.35 5.80
N HIS A 68 -26.07 2.79 5.56
CA HIS A 68 -26.26 1.36 5.36
C HIS A 68 -27.37 1.08 4.34
N ARG A 69 -27.52 -0.18 3.91
CA ARG A 69 -28.53 -0.58 2.91
C ARG A 69 -29.97 -0.15 3.23
N PHE A 70 -30.28 0.13 4.50
CA PHE A 70 -31.60 0.59 4.91
C PHE A 70 -31.76 2.13 4.95
N THR A 71 -30.68 2.91 4.93
CA THR A 71 -30.74 4.39 4.87
C THR A 71 -30.77 4.90 3.44
N PHE A 72 -30.30 4.08 2.49
CA PHE A 72 -30.28 4.40 1.07
C PHE A 72 -31.11 3.38 0.29
N LYS A 73 -32.15 3.85 -0.41
CA LYS A 73 -32.96 3.02 -1.30
C LYS A 73 -32.74 3.49 -2.72
N LEU A 74 -32.23 2.60 -3.57
CA LEU A 74 -32.09 2.83 -5.00
C LEU A 74 -33.38 2.39 -5.69
N SER A 75 -33.87 3.18 -6.65
CA SER A 75 -35.02 2.77 -7.45
C SER A 75 -34.67 1.54 -8.30
N PRO A 76 -35.63 0.66 -8.62
CA PRO A 76 -35.37 -0.48 -9.51
C PRO A 76 -34.86 -0.06 -10.90
N GLU A 77 -35.31 1.10 -11.41
CA GLU A 77 -34.90 1.65 -12.70
C GLU A 77 -33.44 2.09 -12.69
N ASP A 78 -33.02 2.83 -11.65
CA ASP A 78 -31.63 3.28 -11.49
C ASP A 78 -30.71 2.08 -11.27
N LYS A 79 -31.17 1.06 -10.54
CA LYS A 79 -30.42 -0.19 -10.37
C LYS A 79 -30.17 -0.89 -11.70
N LYS A 80 -31.17 -0.94 -12.59
CA LYS A 80 -31.02 -1.56 -13.91
C LYS A 80 -29.99 -0.79 -14.77
N LYS A 81 -30.15 0.53 -14.87
CA LYS A 81 -29.22 1.40 -15.61
C LYS A 81 -27.79 1.29 -15.06
N LEU A 82 -27.64 1.31 -13.73
CA LEU A 82 -26.33 1.18 -13.09
C LEU A 82 -25.67 -0.16 -13.42
N ASN A 83 -26.43 -1.27 -13.40
CA ASN A 83 -25.89 -2.58 -13.75
C ASN A 83 -25.40 -2.62 -15.21
N GLU A 84 -26.15 -2.05 -16.15
CA GLU A 84 -25.75 -2.01 -17.57
C GLU A 84 -24.46 -1.20 -17.76
N VAL A 85 -24.36 -0.02 -17.14
CA VAL A 85 -23.14 0.82 -17.20
C VAL A 85 -21.95 0.10 -16.56
N MET A 86 -22.14 -0.50 -15.38
CA MET A 86 -21.07 -1.20 -14.65
C MET A 86 -20.61 -2.47 -15.38
N GLN A 87 -21.51 -3.18 -16.08
CA GLN A 87 -21.15 -4.34 -16.89
C GLN A 87 -20.26 -3.94 -18.07
N ASN A 88 -20.67 -2.94 -18.85
CA ASN A 88 -19.88 -2.45 -19.98
C ASN A 88 -18.51 -1.95 -19.51
N TYR A 89 -18.47 -1.21 -18.40
CA TYR A 89 -17.22 -0.76 -17.79
C TYR A 89 -16.34 -1.93 -17.35
N ALA A 90 -16.92 -2.95 -16.69
CA ALA A 90 -16.19 -4.12 -16.22
C ALA A 90 -15.60 -4.95 -17.37
N GLU A 91 -16.31 -5.08 -18.49
CA GLU A 91 -15.81 -5.79 -19.68
C GLU A 91 -14.56 -5.11 -20.27
N LEU A 92 -14.59 -3.79 -20.41
CA LEU A 92 -13.42 -3.03 -20.89
C LEU A 92 -12.22 -3.18 -19.94
N HIS A 93 -12.45 -3.07 -18.63
CA HIS A 93 -11.41 -3.25 -17.63
C HIS A 93 -10.87 -4.69 -17.60
N TYR A 94 -11.71 -5.68 -17.82
CA TYR A 94 -11.31 -7.08 -17.90
C TYR A 94 -10.37 -7.32 -19.09
N LEU A 95 -10.70 -6.78 -20.27
CA LEU A 95 -9.84 -6.89 -21.45
C LEU A 95 -8.47 -6.21 -21.24
N ARG A 96 -8.47 -5.02 -20.63
CA ARG A 96 -7.22 -4.33 -20.27
C ARG A 96 -6.38 -5.16 -19.29
N MET A 97 -7.00 -5.70 -18.25
CA MET A 97 -6.33 -6.56 -17.27
C MET A 97 -5.73 -7.82 -17.93
N LEU A 98 -6.45 -8.45 -18.87
CA LEU A 98 -5.91 -9.59 -19.62
C LEU A 98 -4.69 -9.21 -20.46
N GLN A 99 -4.72 -8.03 -21.09
CA GLN A 99 -3.58 -7.52 -21.86
C GLN A 99 -2.38 -7.24 -20.96
N GLU A 100 -2.58 -6.60 -19.80
CA GLU A 100 -1.52 -6.36 -18.83
C GLU A 100 -0.91 -7.67 -18.32
N LYS A 101 -1.76 -8.68 -18.03
CA LYS A 101 -1.29 -10.02 -17.66
C LYS A 101 -0.41 -10.65 -18.74
N TYR A 102 -0.85 -10.60 -20.00
CA TYR A 102 -0.08 -11.13 -21.13
C TYR A 102 1.30 -10.49 -21.22
N TRP A 103 1.39 -9.16 -21.06
CA TRP A 103 2.67 -8.46 -21.10
C TRP A 103 3.56 -8.78 -19.91
N LEU A 104 3.00 -8.96 -18.71
CA LEU A 104 3.76 -9.41 -17.55
C LEU A 104 4.34 -10.81 -17.76
N ASP A 105 3.56 -11.73 -18.31
CA ASP A 105 4.01 -13.09 -18.63
C ASP A 105 5.15 -13.04 -19.67
N LYS A 106 5.02 -12.22 -20.72
CA LYS A 106 6.08 -12.01 -21.73
C LYS A 106 7.33 -11.36 -21.16
N HIS A 107 7.18 -10.40 -20.27
CA HIS A 107 8.31 -9.78 -19.59
C HIS A 107 9.04 -10.81 -18.71
N ALA A 108 8.29 -11.66 -18.00
CA ALA A 108 8.88 -12.74 -17.19
C ALA A 108 9.64 -13.76 -18.05
N GLU A 109 9.13 -14.12 -19.23
CA GLU A 109 9.84 -14.96 -20.20
C GLU A 109 11.19 -14.34 -20.62
N VAL A 110 11.20 -13.06 -20.97
CA VAL A 110 12.43 -12.32 -21.34
C VAL A 110 13.41 -12.27 -20.17
N MET A 111 12.94 -11.92 -18.98
CA MET A 111 13.77 -11.88 -17.78
C MET A 111 14.37 -13.25 -17.44
N ALA A 112 13.65 -14.35 -17.68
CA ALA A 112 14.16 -15.70 -17.48
C ALA A 112 15.28 -16.04 -18.48
N VAL A 113 15.23 -15.54 -19.72
CA VAL A 113 16.32 -15.68 -20.71
C VAL A 113 17.53 -14.88 -20.26
N VAL A 114 17.34 -13.60 -19.93
CA VAL A 114 18.41 -12.73 -19.41
C VAL A 114 19.08 -13.34 -18.18
N GLN A 115 18.31 -13.90 -17.24
CA GLN A 115 18.87 -14.54 -16.06
C GLN A 115 19.75 -15.74 -16.38
N LYS A 116 19.41 -16.52 -17.42
CA LYS A 116 20.26 -17.62 -17.89
C LYS A 116 21.57 -17.09 -18.48
N GLU A 117 21.52 -16.02 -19.25
CA GLU A 117 22.71 -15.37 -19.81
C GLU A 117 23.60 -14.75 -18.74
N VAL A 118 23.01 -14.07 -17.76
CA VAL A 118 23.71 -13.52 -16.58
C VAL A 118 24.44 -14.63 -15.80
N ASN A 119 23.82 -15.81 -15.68
CA ASN A 119 24.46 -16.94 -15.01
C ASN A 119 25.68 -17.48 -15.76
N ASN A 120 25.75 -17.28 -17.08
CA ASN A 120 26.85 -17.70 -17.94
C ASN A 120 27.96 -16.63 -18.07
N LEU A 121 27.87 -15.51 -17.36
CA LEU A 121 28.90 -14.47 -17.37
C LEU A 121 30.20 -14.95 -16.70
N PRO A 122 31.37 -14.45 -17.16
CA PRO A 122 32.64 -14.63 -16.47
C PRO A 122 32.57 -14.14 -15.01
N TYR A 123 33.30 -14.81 -14.12
CA TYR A 123 33.26 -14.58 -12.67
C TYR A 123 33.40 -13.11 -12.27
N ILE A 124 34.29 -12.36 -12.92
CA ILE A 124 34.54 -10.93 -12.63
C ILE A 124 33.30 -10.07 -12.87
N LEU A 125 32.59 -10.27 -14.00
CA LEU A 125 31.39 -9.50 -14.32
C LEU A 125 30.21 -9.89 -13.45
N LYS A 126 30.10 -11.17 -13.10
CA LYS A 126 29.03 -11.68 -12.24
C LYS A 126 29.17 -11.15 -10.80
N SER A 127 30.38 -11.16 -10.25
CA SER A 127 30.63 -10.67 -8.90
C SER A 127 30.40 -9.16 -8.77
N GLU A 128 30.73 -8.37 -9.79
CA GLU A 128 30.40 -6.94 -9.84
C GLU A 128 28.89 -6.68 -9.89
N LEU A 129 28.15 -7.45 -10.68
CA LEU A 129 26.69 -7.34 -10.78
C LEU A 129 26.00 -7.69 -9.45
N ASP A 130 26.37 -8.84 -8.86
CA ASP A 130 25.80 -9.30 -7.58
C ASP A 130 26.11 -8.30 -6.45
N ARG A 131 27.32 -7.73 -6.45
CA ARG A 131 27.71 -6.68 -5.51
C ARG A 131 26.82 -5.44 -5.66
N LYS A 132 26.66 -4.90 -6.87
CA LYS A 132 25.81 -3.73 -7.14
C LYS A 132 24.34 -3.96 -6.77
N LEU A 133 23.82 -5.17 -7.01
CA LEU A 133 22.45 -5.53 -6.60
C LEU A 133 22.32 -5.58 -5.07
N SER A 134 23.32 -6.08 -4.36
CA SER A 134 23.32 -6.15 -2.90
C SER A 134 23.51 -4.80 -2.21
N GLU A 135 24.23 -3.87 -2.85
CA GLU A 135 24.58 -2.56 -2.31
C GLU A 135 23.40 -1.57 -2.32
N LYS A 136 22.20 -1.96 -2.79
CA LYS A 136 21.02 -1.08 -2.88
C LYS A 136 21.25 0.24 -3.64
N GLU A 137 22.35 0.37 -4.39
CA GLU A 137 22.60 1.54 -5.27
C GLU A 137 21.54 1.70 -6.38
N MET A 138 20.66 0.70 -6.52
CA MET A 138 19.50 0.68 -7.41
C MET A 138 18.20 1.22 -6.77
N GLU A 139 18.25 1.93 -5.63
CA GLU A 139 17.12 2.72 -5.14
C GLU A 139 16.89 3.95 -6.04
N TYR A 140 16.44 3.72 -7.29
CA TYR A 140 15.89 4.77 -8.15
C TYR A 140 14.51 5.18 -7.64
N TYR A 141 14.46 6.06 -6.64
CA TYR A 141 13.18 6.56 -6.13
C TYR A 141 12.88 8.04 -6.40
N ASP A 142 13.78 8.82 -7.00
CA ASP A 142 13.50 10.24 -7.28
C ASP A 142 13.67 10.60 -8.75
N ARG A 143 12.67 10.25 -9.57
CA ARG A 143 12.43 10.92 -10.85
C ARG A 143 10.97 11.40 -10.95
N PRO A 144 10.53 12.33 -10.09
CA PRO A 144 9.14 12.80 -10.09
C PRO A 144 8.72 13.42 -11.43
N HIS A 145 9.67 13.96 -12.20
CA HIS A 145 9.42 14.49 -13.54
C HIS A 145 9.12 13.43 -14.61
N LEU A 146 9.35 12.14 -14.32
CA LEU A 146 9.03 11.02 -15.21
C LEU A 146 7.83 10.19 -14.73
N ASP A 147 7.28 10.51 -13.57
CA ASP A 147 6.08 9.83 -13.07
C ASP A 147 4.89 10.19 -13.96
N ALA A 148 4.15 9.17 -14.41
CA ALA A 148 2.99 9.37 -15.27
C ALA A 148 1.94 10.25 -14.58
N ASP A 149 1.79 10.11 -13.26
CA ASP A 149 0.88 10.94 -12.47
C ASP A 149 1.32 12.41 -12.44
N SER A 150 2.62 12.71 -12.59
CA SER A 150 3.15 14.07 -12.66
C SER A 150 3.11 14.64 -14.08
N ILE A 151 3.50 13.86 -15.09
CA ILE A 151 3.52 14.28 -16.50
C ILE A 151 2.10 14.61 -17.00
N TYR A 152 1.14 13.74 -16.68
CA TYR A 152 -0.21 13.84 -17.23
C TYR A 152 -1.21 14.48 -16.27
N PHE A 153 -0.76 15.03 -15.14
CA PHE A 153 -1.63 15.56 -14.10
C PHE A 153 -2.66 16.58 -14.64
N GLU A 154 -2.16 17.62 -15.31
CA GLU A 154 -3.03 18.70 -15.83
C GLU A 154 -3.99 18.19 -16.90
N GLN A 155 -3.55 17.26 -17.74
CA GLN A 155 -4.40 16.65 -18.77
C GLN A 155 -5.50 15.81 -18.12
N ARG A 156 -5.15 14.98 -17.13
CA ARG A 156 -6.10 14.15 -16.38
C ARG A 156 -7.16 15.01 -15.71
N LEU A 157 -6.79 16.10 -15.04
CA LEU A 157 -7.77 17.00 -14.40
C LEU A 157 -8.78 17.56 -15.42
N ARG A 158 -8.34 17.89 -16.64
CA ARG A 158 -9.24 18.41 -17.70
C ARG A 158 -10.14 17.34 -18.32
N THR A 159 -9.81 16.06 -18.17
CA THR A 159 -10.65 14.95 -18.66
C THR A 159 -11.76 14.56 -17.70
N LEU A 160 -11.69 15.01 -16.44
CA LEU A 160 -12.72 14.69 -15.45
C LEU A 160 -13.99 15.52 -15.74
N PRO A 161 -15.18 14.90 -15.67
CA PRO A 161 -16.42 15.55 -16.08
C PRO A 161 -16.96 16.55 -15.05
N GLU A 162 -16.53 16.47 -13.79
CA GLU A 162 -17.09 17.21 -12.65
C GLU A 162 -15.98 17.91 -11.85
N GLU A 163 -16.26 19.11 -11.35
CA GLU A 163 -15.33 19.88 -10.50
C GLU A 163 -15.06 19.15 -9.17
N GLU A 164 -16.03 18.42 -8.64
CA GLU A 164 -15.88 17.62 -7.43
C GLU A 164 -14.82 16.52 -7.59
N ALA A 165 -14.76 15.88 -8.76
CA ALA A 165 -13.74 14.86 -9.06
C ALA A 165 -12.34 15.50 -9.16
N ILE A 166 -12.24 16.69 -9.74
CA ILE A 166 -11.00 17.48 -9.80
C ILE A 166 -10.54 17.83 -8.37
N ASN A 167 -11.46 18.34 -7.54
CA ASN A 167 -11.18 18.70 -6.15
C ASN A 167 -10.76 17.49 -5.31
N PHE A 168 -11.33 16.31 -5.59
CA PHE A 168 -10.95 15.07 -4.92
C PHE A 168 -9.51 14.66 -5.22
N GLU A 169 -9.09 14.67 -6.49
CA GLU A 169 -7.71 14.36 -6.90
C GLU A 169 -6.71 15.38 -6.30
N LEU A 170 -7.06 16.67 -6.30
CA LEU A 170 -6.24 17.72 -5.68
C LEU A 170 -6.12 17.52 -4.16
N ALA A 171 -7.22 17.21 -3.47
CA ALA A 171 -7.21 16.95 -2.04
C ALA A 171 -6.36 15.73 -1.67
N GLN A 172 -6.41 14.65 -2.47
CA GLN A 172 -5.55 13.49 -2.27
C GLN A 172 -4.07 13.86 -2.40
N ARG A 173 -3.72 14.68 -3.39
CA ARG A 173 -2.34 15.13 -3.59
C ARG A 173 -1.85 16.01 -2.43
N LEU A 174 -2.66 16.98 -1.98
CA LEU A 174 -2.33 17.81 -0.81
C LEU A 174 -2.15 16.96 0.46
N PHE A 175 -2.97 15.93 0.63
CA PHE A 175 -2.84 15.02 1.76
C PHE A 175 -1.51 14.25 1.72
N ARG A 176 -1.10 13.72 0.55
CA ARG A 176 0.21 13.06 0.40
C ARG A 176 1.37 14.03 0.68
N ILE A 177 1.31 15.25 0.13
CA ILE A 177 2.31 16.30 0.39
C ILE A 177 2.44 16.58 1.89
N ALA A 178 1.32 16.66 2.61
CA ALA A 178 1.30 16.88 4.04
C ALA A 178 1.83 15.67 4.85
N GLN A 179 1.52 14.44 4.43
CA GLN A 179 2.00 13.20 5.08
C GLN A 179 3.50 13.03 4.93
N ASP A 180 4.01 13.21 3.72
CA ASP A 180 5.42 13.01 3.38
C ASP A 180 6.27 14.27 3.65
N ARG A 181 5.63 15.37 4.10
CA ARG A 181 6.25 16.68 4.37
C ARG A 181 7.04 17.23 3.18
N LEU A 182 6.50 17.04 1.98
CA LEU A 182 7.13 17.46 0.72
C LEU A 182 7.09 18.98 0.50
N ALA A 183 6.19 19.68 1.20
CA ALA A 183 6.09 21.14 1.22
C ALA A 183 6.09 21.64 2.67
N GLN A 184 6.51 22.90 2.88
CA GLN A 184 6.63 23.51 4.22
C GLN A 184 5.80 24.80 4.40
N ASN A 185 5.55 25.56 3.32
CA ASN A 185 4.96 26.92 3.40
C ASN A 185 3.77 27.16 2.44
N GLU A 186 3.36 26.15 1.68
CA GLU A 186 2.27 26.23 0.69
C GLU A 186 1.07 25.36 1.09
#